data_AF-A0A6B3HLP0-F1
#
_entry.id   AF-A0A6B3HLP0-F1
#
_cell.length_a   1.000
_cell.length_b   1.000
_cell.length_c   1.000
_cell.angle_alpha   90.00
_cell.angle_beta   90.00
_cell.angle_gamma   90.00
#
_symmetry.space_group_name_H-M   'P 1'
#
loop_
_entity.id
_entity.type
_entity.pdbx_description
1 polymer ?
#
loop_
_entity_poly.entity_id
_entity_poly.type
_entity_poly.pdbx_seq_one_letter_code
_entity_poly.pdbx_strand_id
1 'polypeptide(L)' 'LAMGVSEATIRKWASRGKITRYGRKQRAEYDLDELLTLRERGAQLSAGGQQAPGL' A
#
# COMPACT_ATOMS: atom_id res chain seq x y z
N LEU A 1 6.14 -6.05 9.44
CA LEU A 1 6.23 -5.73 8.01
C LEU A 1 5.21 -6.58 7.29
N ALA A 2 4.33 -5.98 6.48
CA ALA A 2 3.40 -6.75 5.64
C ALA A 2 3.73 -6.43 4.18
N MET A 3 4.00 -7.47 3.37
CA MET A 3 4.26 -7.34 1.92
C MET A 3 5.40 -6.36 1.55
N GLY A 4 6.43 -6.26 2.40
CA GLY A 4 7.55 -5.33 2.20
C GLY A 4 7.26 -3.88 2.60
N VAL A 5 6.08 -3.60 3.17
CA VAL A 5 5.67 -2.27 3.62
C VAL A 5 5.61 -2.22 5.15
N SER A 6 6.10 -1.12 5.72
CA SER A 6 6.05 -0.86 7.16
C SER A 6 4.61 -0.63 7.63
N GLU A 7 4.29 -1.07 8.85
CA GLU A 7 2.96 -0.88 9.44
C GLU A 7 2.56 0.59 9.53
N ALA A 8 3.52 1.49 9.80
CA ALA A 8 3.29 2.93 9.78
C ALA A 8 2.75 3.45 8.42
N THR A 9 3.19 2.86 7.31
CA THR A 9 2.72 3.19 5.96
C THR A 9 1.28 2.71 5.77
N ILE A 10 0.98 1.49 6.21
CA ILE A 10 -0.38 0.92 6.16
C ILE A 10 -1.36 1.78 6.98
N ARG A 11 -0.95 2.19 8.20
CA ARG A 11 -1.74 3.12 9.02
C ARG A 11 -1.97 4.46 8.32
N LYS A 12 -0.96 4.98 7.60
CA LYS A 12 -1.09 6.21 6.79
C LYS A 12 -2.07 6.06 5.64
N TRP A 13 -2.12 4.89 4.99
CA TRP A 13 -3.11 4.62 3.95
C TRP A 13 -4.52 4.57 4.52
N ALA A 14 -4.71 3.90 5.65
CA ALA A 14 -5.99 3.86 6.35
C ALA A 14 -6.43 5.27 6.79
N SER A 15 -5.54 6.06 7.39
CA SER A 15 -5.86 7.42 7.83
C SER A 15 -6.18 8.37 6.67
N ARG A 16 -5.64 8.09 5.47
CA ARG A 16 -5.96 8.83 4.23
C ARG A 16 -7.18 8.26 3.48
N GLY A 17 -7.87 7.27 4.04
CA GLY A 17 -9.04 6.64 3.42
C GLY A 17 -8.72 5.84 2.15
N LYS A 18 -7.46 5.40 1.97
CA LYS A 18 -7.06 4.62 0.79
C LYS A 18 -7.34 3.12 0.92
N ILE A 19 -7.42 2.62 2.14
CA ILE A 19 -7.81 1.25 2.47
C ILE A 19 -8.85 1.30 3.57
N THR A 20 -9.68 0.27 3.61
CA THR A 20 -10.71 0.12 4.61
C THR A 20 -10.14 -0.56 5.85
N ARG A 21 -10.37 0.05 7.02
CA ARG A 21 -9.99 -0.56 8.30
C ARG A 21 -11.13 -1.46 8.79
N TYR A 22 -10.90 -2.75 8.78
CA TYR A 22 -11.78 -3.75 9.38
C TYR A 22 -11.34 -4.09 10.81
N GLY A 23 -12.18 -4.86 11.52
CA GLY A 23 -11.88 -5.38 12.85
C GLY A 23 -12.26 -4.45 14.02
N ARG A 24 -11.96 -4.92 15.23
CA ARG A 24 -12.35 -4.26 16.49
C ARG A 24 -11.37 -3.13 16.86
N LYS A 25 -11.71 -2.31 17.87
CA LYS A 25 -10.84 -1.21 18.35
C LYS A 25 -9.41 -1.68 18.68
N GLN A 26 -9.23 -2.92 19.14
CA GLN A 26 -7.93 -3.47 19.53
C GLN A 26 -7.20 -4.26 18.42
N ARG A 27 -7.87 -4.62 17.33
CA ARG A 27 -7.25 -5.36 16.22
C ARG A 27 -7.72 -4.79 14.90
N ALA A 28 -6.80 -4.11 14.22
CA ALA A 28 -7.05 -3.63 12.87
C ALA A 28 -6.80 -4.76 11.89
N GLU A 29 -7.80 -5.05 11.07
CA GLU A 29 -7.73 -6.00 9.98
C GLU A 29 -7.89 -5.21 8.68
N TYR A 30 -7.22 -5.67 7.62
CA TYR A 30 -7.19 -4.98 6.33
C TYR A 30 -7.32 -6.01 5.24
N ASP A 31 -7.98 -5.62 4.15
CA ASP A 31 -8.08 -6.45 2.97
C ASP A 31 -6.72 -6.55 2.25
N LEU A 32 -6.31 -7.76 1.88
CA LEU A 32 -5.02 -8.01 1.25
C LEU A 32 -4.98 -7.47 -0.20
N ASP A 33 -6.08 -7.56 -0.94
CA ASP A 33 -6.19 -7.06 -2.30
C ASP A 33 -6.11 -5.52 -2.34
N GLU A 34 -6.74 -4.82 -1.40
CA GLU A 34 -6.62 -3.37 -1.27
C GLU A 34 -5.17 -2.95 -1.01
N LEU A 35 -4.49 -3.66 -0.10
CA LEU A 35 -3.10 -3.41 0.24
C LEU A 35 -2.16 -3.68 -0.95
N LEU A 36 -2.39 -4.78 -1.68
CA LEU A 36 -1.59 -5.15 -2.85
C LEU A 36 -1.78 -4.13 -3.98
N THR A 37 -3.03 -3.74 -4.25
CA THR A 37 -3.37 -2.73 -5.27
C THR A 37 -2.70 -1.38 -4.99
N LEU A 38 -2.66 -0.94 -3.73
CA LEU A 38 -1.97 0.30 -3.37
C LEU A 38 -0.45 0.19 -3.46
N ARG A 39 0.10 -0.96 -3.10
CA ARG A 39 1.53 -1.23 -3.26
C ARG A 39 1.90 -1.16 -4.74
N GLU A 40 1.11 -1.80 -5.60
CA GLU A 40 1.34 -1.80 -7.04
C GLU A 40 1.15 -0.41 -7.66
N ARG A 41 0.13 0.35 -7.26
CA ARG A 41 -0.04 1.75 -7.67
C ARG A 41 1.13 2.64 -7.24
N GLY A 42 1.62 2.48 -6.01
CA GLY A 42 2.81 3.19 -5.53
C GLY A 42 4.08 2.80 -6.26
N ALA A 43 4.22 1.51 -6.58
CA ALA A 43 5.30 0.99 -7.40
C ALA A 43 5.23 1.51 -8.84
N GLN A 44 4.04 1.57 -9.46
CA GLN A 44 3.83 2.12 -10.80
C GLN A 44 4.17 3.61 -10.89
N LEU A 45 3.79 4.40 -9.87
CA LEU A 45 4.17 5.82 -9.79
C LEU A 45 5.69 6.01 -9.65
N SER A 46 6.42 5.02 -9.09
CA SER A 46 7.88 5.03 -9.02
C SER A 46 8.54 4.41 -10.26
N ALA A 47 7.89 3.44 -10.90
CA ALA A 47 8.37 2.74 -12.09
C ALA A 47 8.23 3.58 -13.36
N GLY A 48 7.32 4.57 -13.39
CA GLY A 48 7.21 5.56 -14.46
C GLY A 48 8.42 6.50 -14.60
N GLY A 49 9.37 6.48 -13.65
CA GLY A 49 10.64 7.20 -13.73
C GLY A 49 11.84 6.34 -14.17
N GLN A 50 11.65 5.05 -14.43
CA GLN A 50 12.74 4.11 -14.70
C GLN A 50 12.42 3.19 -15.89
N GLN A 51 12.01 3.76 -17.02
CA GLN A 51 12.11 3.10 -18.33
C GLN A 51 12.67 4.09 -19.35
N ALA A 52 13.99 4.16 -19.42
CA ALA A 52 14.68 4.52 -20.65
C ALA A 52 15.13 3.22 -21.31
N PRO A 53 14.53 2.78 -22.43
CA PRO A 53 15.20 1.83 -23.31
C PRO A 53 16.19 2.65 -24.14
N GLY A 54 17.41 2.78 -23.63
CA GLY A 54 18.50 3.48 -24.29
C GLY A 54 19.56 2.50 -24.77
N LEU A 55 19.37 2.03 -26.00
CA LEU A 55 20.31 1.49 -27.00
C LEU A 55 21.58 0.75 -26.54
#